data_AF-A0AB94INA8-F1
#
_entry.id   AF-A0AB94INA8-F1
#
_cell.length_a   1.000
_cell.length_b   1.000
_cell.length_c   1.000
_cell.angle_alpha   90.00
_cell.angle_beta   90.00
_cell.angle_gamma   90.00
#
_symmetry.space_group_name_H-M   'P 1'
#
loop_
_entity.id
_entity.type
_entity.pdbx_description
1 polymer ?
#
loop_
_entity_poly.entity_id
_entity_poly.type
_entity_poly.pdbx_seq_one_letter_code
_entity_poly.pdbx_strand_id
1 'polypeptide(L)'
;MKKRALFTIPISLLLIAVMATSFFLINIKPTAGNISSAQRLAEYTKPAVVRIVDYAVVQWQFNDNNPNVKAVFNQLKNQTIIGGSGSGAIISSNGYIVTNAHVVEFAKMKDEDIANEAFKQLVAIMADYFQEDYKVAYDYLVSYTHYIDIKKATKVILPGGDILDGEIKSYGAPINEGKDVAVVKIEGKNLPTIPLGDSDDIQNQDNIWVSGYPAAGDSDLLSPDSSLVSSMNAGQISATSKKTEQGSPVIQINAAATHGNSGGPVINEKGQIIGLLTFRGDTVNGQEVQGFSFAVPVNTVKEFVNQAGVKNFKSDTDKLFKEGLDLYWGGYYKHALAKFEAVQRIYPNHSEIKQYIANSEKKMSSSKMLWSDYTTIFYIVDGVSGLLVIILLVFTFAFRPKQPAAAATALAAGNTNPAPAPVAPVVPTAPTAPVPPVAHAAPTAPAAPTAPAAPIAPAVPPTTPAGPPVSENTLSDLTKDGKIDIQDILLALQEHQEKQKKKEKGE
;
A
#
# COMPACT_ATOMS: atom_id res chain seq x y z
N MET A 1 52.28 -18.90 42.52
CA MET A 1 51.43 -18.33 41.44
C MET A 1 50.65 -19.40 40.66
N LYS A 2 51.26 -20.50 40.19
CA LYS A 2 50.61 -21.49 39.30
C LYS A 2 49.26 -22.06 39.79
N LYS A 3 49.09 -22.39 41.08
CA LYS A 3 47.84 -23.00 41.58
C LYS A 3 46.64 -22.03 41.66
N ARG A 4 46.85 -20.75 41.98
CA ARG A 4 45.74 -19.77 42.11
C ARG A 4 45.21 -19.34 40.74
N ALA A 5 46.13 -19.05 39.82
CA ALA A 5 45.82 -18.70 38.43
C ALA A 5 45.06 -19.81 37.69
N LEU A 6 45.28 -21.09 38.06
CA LEU A 6 44.61 -22.23 37.45
C LEU A 6 43.07 -22.20 37.64
N PHE A 7 42.58 -21.58 38.71
CA PHE A 7 41.15 -21.51 39.01
C PHE A 7 40.56 -20.12 38.77
N THR A 8 41.30 -19.06 39.05
CA THR A 8 40.78 -17.69 38.94
C THR A 8 40.68 -17.19 37.50
N ILE A 9 41.59 -17.60 36.61
CA ILE A 9 41.58 -17.18 35.20
C ILE A 9 40.37 -17.78 34.45
N PRO A 10 40.08 -19.10 34.52
CA PRO A 10 38.89 -19.64 33.86
C PRO A 10 37.57 -19.02 34.34
N ILE A 11 37.45 -18.77 35.66
CA ILE A 11 36.25 -18.12 36.23
C ILE A 11 36.14 -16.67 35.73
N SER A 12 37.25 -15.93 35.68
CA SER A 12 37.25 -14.56 35.16
C SER A 12 36.85 -14.52 33.68
N LEU A 13 37.35 -15.46 32.87
CA LEU A 13 36.97 -15.59 31.46
C LEU A 13 35.48 -15.95 31.30
N LEU A 14 34.93 -16.83 32.14
CA LEU A 14 33.50 -17.14 32.15
C LEU A 14 32.66 -15.90 32.46
N LEU A 15 33.03 -15.12 33.48
CA LEU A 15 32.30 -13.89 33.85
C LEU A 15 32.38 -12.83 32.74
N ILE A 16 33.53 -12.70 32.07
CA ILE A 16 33.66 -11.85 30.89
C ILE A 16 32.76 -12.34 29.75
N ALA A 17 32.69 -13.66 29.52
CA ALA A 17 31.79 -14.23 28.51
C ALA A 17 30.31 -13.98 28.84
N VAL A 18 29.92 -14.05 30.11
CA VAL A 18 28.56 -13.67 30.56
C VAL A 18 28.28 -12.21 30.21
N MET A 19 29.17 -11.28 30.59
CA MET A 19 29.00 -9.85 30.28
C MET A 19 28.93 -9.58 28.76
N ALA A 20 29.78 -10.25 27.98
CA ALA A 20 29.74 -10.16 26.51
C ALA A 20 28.41 -10.69 25.94
N THR A 21 27.87 -11.77 26.52
CA THR A 21 26.57 -12.33 26.14
C THR A 21 25.43 -11.40 26.52
N SER A 22 25.44 -10.82 27.72
CA SER A 22 24.49 -9.78 28.17
C SER A 22 24.45 -8.63 27.17
N PHE A 23 25.62 -8.08 26.83
CA PHE A 23 25.76 -7.02 25.85
C PHE A 23 25.17 -7.42 24.48
N PHE A 24 25.46 -8.64 24.02
CA PHE A 24 24.91 -9.13 22.76
C PHE A 24 23.38 -9.23 22.80
N LEU A 25 22.82 -9.85 23.84
CA LEU A 25 21.37 -10.08 23.99
C LEU A 25 20.58 -8.76 24.05
N ILE A 26 21.06 -7.76 24.79
CA ILE A 26 20.39 -6.44 24.90
C ILE A 26 20.32 -5.72 23.56
N ASN A 27 21.30 -5.95 22.68
CA ASN A 27 21.40 -5.29 21.38
C ASN A 27 20.68 -6.05 20.24
N ILE A 28 20.06 -7.20 20.52
CA ILE A 28 19.25 -7.92 19.52
C ILE A 28 18.00 -7.10 19.20
N LYS A 29 17.92 -6.60 17.96
CA LYS A 29 16.72 -5.93 17.44
C LYS A 29 15.71 -6.95 16.91
N PRO A 30 14.40 -6.71 17.08
CA PRO A 30 13.38 -7.45 16.36
C PRO A 30 13.64 -7.41 14.85
N THR A 31 13.75 -8.56 14.20
CA THR A 31 13.86 -8.66 12.74
C THR A 31 12.63 -9.35 12.19
N ALA A 32 11.99 -8.72 11.20
CA ALA A 32 10.84 -9.26 10.47
C ALA A 32 11.31 -10.32 9.44
N GLY A 33 11.94 -11.39 9.90
CA GLY A 33 12.74 -12.29 9.06
C GLY A 33 11.97 -13.10 8.00
N ASN A 34 10.63 -13.17 8.08
CA ASN A 34 9.83 -14.09 7.26
C ASN A 34 8.88 -13.38 6.28
N ILE A 35 9.02 -12.07 6.05
CA ILE A 35 8.12 -11.30 5.19
C ILE A 35 8.90 -10.60 4.07
N SER A 36 8.36 -10.63 2.84
CA SER A 36 8.95 -9.95 1.70
C SER A 36 8.80 -8.43 1.82
N SER A 37 9.71 -7.65 1.22
CA SER A 37 9.61 -6.19 1.19
C SER A 37 8.28 -5.71 0.58
N ALA A 38 7.82 -6.39 -0.47
CA ALA A 38 6.54 -6.11 -1.12
C ALA A 38 5.35 -6.32 -0.15
N GLN A 39 5.35 -7.42 0.61
CA GLN A 39 4.29 -7.68 1.57
C GLN A 39 4.31 -6.67 2.73
N ARG A 40 5.50 -6.28 3.22
CA ARG A 40 5.63 -5.20 4.21
C ARG A 40 5.03 -3.90 3.67
N LEU A 41 5.33 -3.58 2.42
CA LEU A 41 4.86 -2.36 1.78
C LEU A 41 3.34 -2.32 1.64
N ALA A 42 2.73 -3.44 1.22
CA ALA A 42 1.28 -3.56 1.12
C ALA A 42 0.62 -3.25 2.48
N GLU A 43 1.09 -3.88 3.55
CA GLU A 43 0.54 -3.73 4.90
C GLU A 43 0.73 -2.31 5.44
N TYR A 44 1.86 -1.66 5.15
CA TYR A 44 2.14 -0.30 5.62
C TYR A 44 1.34 0.79 4.90
N THR A 45 0.96 0.56 3.65
CA THR A 45 0.39 1.61 2.79
C THR A 45 -1.12 1.47 2.66
N LYS A 46 -1.65 0.24 2.70
CA LYS A 46 -3.08 -0.08 2.59
C LYS A 46 -3.99 0.82 3.43
N PRO A 47 -3.72 1.13 4.72
CA PRO A 47 -4.62 1.97 5.53
C PRO A 47 -4.75 3.43 5.06
N ALA A 48 -3.85 3.90 4.19
CA ALA A 48 -3.79 5.27 3.70
C ALA A 48 -4.25 5.42 2.24
N VAL A 49 -4.54 4.32 1.55
CA VAL A 49 -5.14 4.34 0.19
C VAL A 49 -6.64 4.41 0.34
N VAL A 50 -7.29 5.33 -0.38
CA VAL A 50 -8.73 5.59 -0.24
C VAL A 50 -9.43 5.45 -1.58
N ARG A 51 -10.73 5.16 -1.54
CA ARG A 51 -11.60 5.25 -2.71
C ARG A 51 -12.26 6.62 -2.74
N ILE A 52 -12.34 7.23 -3.91
CA ILE A 52 -12.99 8.52 -4.13
C ILE A 52 -14.15 8.30 -5.09
N VAL A 53 -15.30 8.86 -4.74
CA VAL A 53 -16.51 8.83 -5.56
C VAL A 53 -16.95 10.27 -5.75
N ASP A 54 -16.97 10.74 -7.00
CA ASP A 54 -17.37 12.09 -7.36
C ASP A 54 -18.59 12.02 -8.27
N TYR A 55 -19.67 12.70 -7.90
CA TYR A 55 -20.95 12.55 -8.59
C TYR A 55 -21.81 13.80 -8.53
N ALA A 56 -22.75 13.86 -9.46
CA ALA A 56 -23.81 14.85 -9.50
C ALA A 56 -25.17 14.18 -9.65
N VAL A 57 -26.13 14.61 -8.82
CA VAL A 57 -27.54 14.24 -8.92
C VAL A 57 -28.27 15.36 -9.65
N VAL A 58 -28.89 15.04 -10.79
CA VAL A 58 -29.69 15.97 -11.58
C VAL A 58 -31.15 15.66 -11.35
N GLN A 59 -31.88 16.62 -10.80
CA GLN A 59 -33.32 16.53 -10.60
C GLN A 59 -34.04 17.05 -11.86
N TRP A 60 -34.91 16.21 -12.41
CA TRP A 60 -35.69 16.51 -13.60
C TRP A 60 -37.11 16.92 -13.24
N GLN A 61 -37.66 17.80 -14.06
CA GLN A 61 -39.08 18.06 -14.15
C GLN A 61 -39.58 17.68 -15.54
N PHE A 62 -40.55 16.78 -15.58
CA PHE A 62 -41.18 16.29 -16.80
C PHE A 62 -42.59 16.88 -16.96
N ASN A 63 -42.83 17.55 -18.07
CA ASN A 63 -44.00 18.39 -18.35
C ASN A 63 -44.92 17.83 -19.46
N ASP A 64 -45.00 16.50 -19.61
CA ASP A 64 -46.01 15.87 -20.45
C ASP A 64 -46.93 14.96 -19.61
N ASN A 65 -48.05 14.51 -20.19
CA ASN A 65 -49.05 13.67 -19.54
C ASN A 65 -49.00 12.19 -19.90
N ASN A 66 -48.01 11.74 -20.68
CA ASN A 66 -47.84 10.33 -20.98
C ASN A 66 -47.65 9.49 -19.69
N PRO A 67 -48.59 8.60 -19.34
CA PRO A 67 -48.56 7.87 -18.08
C PRO A 67 -47.42 6.85 -18.03
N ASN A 68 -47.03 6.28 -19.17
CA ASN A 68 -45.96 5.28 -19.22
C ASN A 68 -44.61 5.94 -18.96
N VAL A 69 -44.37 7.11 -19.55
CA VAL A 69 -43.15 7.89 -19.31
C VAL A 69 -43.10 8.39 -17.87
N LYS A 70 -44.21 8.92 -17.33
CA LYS A 70 -44.29 9.30 -15.92
C LYS A 70 -43.98 8.16 -14.97
N ALA A 71 -44.37 6.93 -15.30
CA ALA A 71 -44.05 5.76 -14.48
C ALA A 71 -42.53 5.53 -14.38
N VAL A 72 -41.80 5.64 -15.48
CA VAL A 72 -40.33 5.52 -15.50
C VAL A 72 -39.68 6.66 -14.70
N PHE A 73 -40.11 7.91 -14.93
CA PHE A 73 -39.65 9.06 -14.15
C PHE A 73 -39.88 8.88 -12.64
N ASN A 74 -41.04 8.35 -12.23
CA ASN A 74 -41.31 8.06 -10.83
C ASN A 74 -40.41 6.96 -10.26
N GLN A 75 -40.12 5.91 -11.03
CA GLN A 75 -39.17 4.86 -10.63
C GLN A 75 -37.76 5.41 -10.43
N LEU A 76 -37.33 6.31 -11.32
CA LEU A 76 -36.05 7.04 -11.20
C LEU A 76 -36.09 8.15 -10.13
N LYS A 77 -37.19 8.31 -9.39
CA LYS A 77 -37.41 9.42 -8.45
C LYS A 77 -37.20 10.81 -9.07
N ASN A 78 -37.45 10.91 -10.38
CA ASN A 78 -37.20 12.08 -11.22
C ASN A 78 -35.73 12.53 -11.20
N GLN A 79 -34.78 11.61 -11.00
CA GLN A 79 -33.36 11.93 -10.89
C GLN A 79 -32.54 11.09 -11.86
N THR A 80 -31.45 11.65 -12.36
CA THR A 80 -30.33 10.85 -12.87
C THR A 80 -29.08 11.20 -12.10
N ILE A 81 -28.18 10.22 -12.01
CA ILE A 81 -26.93 10.36 -11.28
C ILE A 81 -25.80 10.03 -12.24
N ILE A 82 -24.92 11.01 -12.44
CA ILE A 82 -23.68 10.84 -13.19
C ILE A 82 -22.50 10.96 -12.23
N GLY A 83 -21.42 10.25 -12.51
CA GLY A 83 -20.24 10.33 -11.67
C GLY A 83 -19.13 9.39 -12.11
N GLY A 84 -18.04 9.46 -11.37
CA GLY A 84 -16.88 8.62 -11.51
C GLY A 84 -16.42 8.10 -10.17
N SER A 85 -15.60 7.05 -10.20
CA SER A 85 -14.87 6.63 -9.02
C SER A 85 -13.41 6.37 -9.36
N GLY A 86 -12.56 6.58 -8.36
CA GLY A 86 -11.14 6.36 -8.46
C GLY A 86 -10.52 6.14 -7.09
N SER A 87 -9.22 6.30 -7.04
CA SER A 87 -8.41 6.08 -5.85
C SER A 87 -7.70 7.35 -5.43
N GLY A 88 -7.19 7.39 -4.21
CA GLY A 88 -6.33 8.45 -3.71
C GLY A 88 -5.42 7.94 -2.60
N ALA A 89 -4.49 8.79 -2.16
CA ALA A 89 -3.64 8.51 -1.01
C ALA A 89 -3.67 9.66 -0.01
N ILE A 90 -3.86 9.33 1.27
CA ILE A 90 -3.72 10.28 2.37
C ILE A 90 -2.24 10.59 2.55
N ILE A 91 -1.86 11.86 2.44
CA ILE A 91 -0.47 12.34 2.53
C ILE A 91 -0.17 13.11 3.82
N SER A 92 -1.21 13.40 4.61
CA SER A 92 -1.08 14.13 5.86
C SER A 92 -2.12 13.66 6.87
N SER A 93 -1.72 13.49 8.14
CA SER A 93 -2.54 12.85 9.18
C SER A 93 -3.77 13.66 9.61
N ASN A 94 -3.89 14.90 9.12
CA ASN A 94 -5.07 15.77 9.26
C ASN A 94 -6.00 15.75 8.02
N GLY A 95 -5.82 14.81 7.10
CA GLY A 95 -6.81 14.48 6.08
C GLY A 95 -6.62 15.10 4.71
N TYR A 96 -5.39 15.44 4.32
CA TYR A 96 -5.11 15.80 2.92
C TYR A 96 -4.82 14.56 2.09
N ILE A 97 -5.52 14.45 0.96
CA ILE A 97 -5.46 13.36 0.01
C ILE A 97 -5.00 13.90 -1.34
N VAL A 98 -4.16 13.16 -2.03
CA VAL A 98 -3.83 13.39 -3.44
C VAL A 98 -4.52 12.35 -4.31
N THR A 99 -5.01 12.80 -5.47
CA THR A 99 -5.65 11.97 -6.51
C THR A 99 -5.48 12.66 -7.86
N ASN A 100 -6.03 12.09 -8.93
CA ASN A 100 -6.09 12.75 -10.23
C ASN A 100 -7.22 13.77 -10.30
N ALA A 101 -7.09 14.74 -11.21
CA ALA A 101 -8.13 15.74 -11.43
C ALA A 101 -9.38 15.12 -12.05
N HIS A 102 -9.22 14.23 -13.04
CA HIS A 102 -10.35 13.55 -13.68
C HIS A 102 -11.19 12.68 -12.71
N VAL A 103 -10.62 12.25 -11.58
CA VAL A 103 -11.35 11.48 -10.55
C VAL A 103 -12.37 12.36 -9.81
N VAL A 104 -12.16 13.69 -9.79
CA VAL A 104 -13.00 14.66 -9.08
C VAL A 104 -13.50 15.78 -10.00
N GLU A 105 -13.66 15.47 -11.29
CA GLU A 105 -14.00 16.46 -12.32
C GLU A 105 -15.45 16.91 -12.26
N PHE A 106 -16.39 16.04 -11.87
CA PHE A 106 -17.83 16.36 -11.82
C PHE A 106 -18.10 17.49 -10.84
N ALA A 107 -17.37 17.55 -9.73
CA ALA A 107 -17.42 18.67 -8.79
C ALA A 107 -16.95 20.02 -9.38
N LYS A 108 -16.21 20.01 -10.51
CA LYS A 108 -15.70 21.20 -11.20
C LYS A 108 -16.41 21.51 -12.52
N MET A 109 -17.13 20.55 -13.10
CA MET A 109 -17.92 20.76 -14.32
C MET A 109 -19.01 21.82 -14.12
N LYS A 110 -19.39 22.50 -15.20
CA LYS A 110 -20.53 23.41 -15.19
C LYS A 110 -21.83 22.62 -15.08
N ASP A 111 -22.84 23.26 -14.50
CA ASP A 111 -24.17 22.67 -14.32
C ASP A 111 -24.80 22.28 -15.67
N GLU A 112 -24.59 23.08 -16.72
CA GLU A 112 -25.06 22.79 -18.08
C GLU A 112 -24.42 21.51 -18.65
N ASP A 113 -23.11 21.33 -18.47
CA ASP A 113 -22.39 20.15 -18.96
C ASP A 113 -22.85 18.88 -18.22
N ILE A 114 -23.02 19.00 -16.89
CA ILE A 114 -23.59 17.93 -16.06
C ILE A 114 -25.01 17.58 -16.49
N ALA A 115 -25.86 18.58 -16.70
CA ALA A 115 -27.22 18.37 -17.16
C ALA A 115 -27.25 17.67 -18.52
N ASN A 116 -26.37 18.06 -19.45
CA ASN A 116 -26.30 17.46 -20.78
C ASN A 116 -25.89 15.98 -20.74
N GLU A 117 -24.86 15.62 -19.96
CA GLU A 117 -24.46 14.21 -19.81
C GLU A 117 -25.54 13.39 -19.09
N ALA A 118 -26.10 13.93 -18.01
CA ALA A 118 -27.19 13.31 -17.27
C ALA A 118 -28.46 13.13 -18.12
N PHE A 119 -28.72 14.06 -19.05
CA PHE A 119 -29.82 13.98 -20.01
C PHE A 119 -29.58 12.87 -21.04
N LYS A 120 -28.37 12.75 -21.58
CA LYS A 120 -28.03 11.66 -22.51
C LYS A 120 -28.25 10.28 -21.88
N GLN A 121 -27.90 10.12 -20.60
CA GLN A 121 -28.15 8.91 -19.84
C GLN A 121 -29.66 8.66 -19.66
N LEU A 122 -30.43 9.69 -19.30
CA LEU A 122 -31.89 9.59 -19.23
C LEU A 122 -32.50 9.14 -20.56
N VAL A 123 -32.05 9.72 -21.67
CA VAL A 123 -32.48 9.34 -23.03
C VAL A 123 -32.13 7.89 -23.32
N ALA A 124 -30.93 7.43 -22.99
CA ALA A 124 -30.53 6.03 -23.20
C ALA A 124 -31.41 5.06 -22.40
N ILE A 125 -31.66 5.35 -21.12
CA ILE A 125 -32.56 4.55 -20.27
C ILE A 125 -33.96 4.48 -20.87
N MET A 126 -34.48 5.62 -21.33
CA MET A 126 -35.82 5.69 -21.91
C MET A 126 -35.91 4.97 -23.25
N ALA A 127 -34.91 5.14 -24.12
CA ALA A 127 -34.82 4.43 -25.39
C ALA A 127 -34.79 2.91 -25.17
N ASP A 128 -33.97 2.41 -24.25
CA ASP A 128 -33.90 0.98 -23.93
C ASP A 128 -35.21 0.47 -23.29
N TYR A 129 -35.74 1.17 -22.29
CA TYR A 129 -36.97 0.75 -21.60
C TYR A 129 -38.16 0.61 -22.56
N PHE A 130 -38.31 1.55 -23.50
CA PHE A 130 -39.38 1.52 -24.49
C PHE A 130 -39.02 0.76 -25.77
N GLN A 131 -37.78 0.27 -25.89
CA GLN A 131 -37.24 -0.35 -27.11
C GLN A 131 -37.41 0.55 -28.34
N GLU A 132 -37.16 1.85 -28.16
CA GLU A 132 -37.29 2.92 -29.15
C GLU A 132 -35.92 3.39 -29.65
N ASP A 133 -35.91 4.04 -30.81
CA ASP A 133 -34.68 4.66 -31.33
C ASP A 133 -34.21 5.81 -30.41
N TYR A 134 -32.89 5.87 -30.17
CA TYR A 134 -32.30 6.89 -29.29
C TYR A 134 -32.68 8.31 -29.70
N LYS A 135 -32.71 8.60 -31.01
CA LYS A 135 -33.06 9.93 -31.52
C LYS A 135 -34.53 10.25 -31.28
N VAL A 136 -35.43 9.27 -31.41
CA VAL A 136 -36.86 9.43 -31.13
C VAL A 136 -37.07 9.75 -29.65
N ALA A 137 -36.42 8.99 -28.76
CA ALA A 137 -36.45 9.26 -27.32
C ALA A 137 -35.87 10.65 -26.99
N TYR A 138 -34.76 11.03 -27.63
CA TYR A 138 -34.11 12.32 -27.46
C TYR A 138 -35.04 13.48 -27.82
N ASP A 139 -35.60 13.47 -29.03
CA ASP A 139 -36.46 14.53 -29.56
C ASP A 139 -37.72 14.72 -28.71
N TYR A 140 -38.27 13.62 -28.18
CA TYR A 140 -39.40 13.66 -27.26
C TYR A 140 -38.99 14.26 -25.90
N LEU A 141 -37.95 13.73 -25.27
CA LEU A 141 -37.56 14.15 -23.91
C LEU A 141 -37.07 15.60 -23.86
N VAL A 142 -36.38 16.09 -24.90
CA VAL A 142 -35.86 17.46 -24.91
C VAL A 142 -36.98 18.49 -24.97
N SER A 143 -38.14 18.10 -25.52
CA SER A 143 -39.33 18.96 -25.63
C SER A 143 -40.10 19.10 -24.32
N TYR A 144 -40.00 18.10 -23.42
CA TYR A 144 -40.86 18.00 -22.23
C TYR A 144 -40.10 17.93 -20.92
N THR A 145 -38.77 17.84 -20.93
CA THR A 145 -37.95 17.65 -19.73
C THR A 145 -36.97 18.80 -19.57
N HIS A 146 -36.85 19.31 -18.35
CA HIS A 146 -35.79 20.24 -17.96
C HIS A 146 -35.29 19.90 -16.57
N TYR A 147 -34.03 20.26 -16.27
CA TYR A 147 -33.50 20.10 -14.93
C TYR A 147 -33.96 21.25 -14.04
N ILE A 148 -34.18 20.97 -12.75
CA ILE A 148 -34.62 21.96 -11.76
C ILE A 148 -33.65 22.12 -10.58
N ASP A 149 -32.78 21.14 -10.36
CA ASP A 149 -31.77 21.17 -9.30
C ASP A 149 -30.60 20.26 -9.68
N ILE A 150 -29.38 20.66 -9.31
CA ILE A 150 -28.16 19.87 -9.50
C ILE A 150 -27.38 19.89 -8.20
N LYS A 151 -27.14 18.71 -7.64
CA LYS A 151 -26.36 18.54 -6.40
C LYS A 151 -25.10 17.75 -6.67
N LYS A 152 -23.95 18.39 -6.44
CA LYS A 152 -22.62 17.77 -6.60
C LYS A 152 -22.09 17.33 -5.26
N ALA A 153 -21.39 16.20 -5.23
CA ALA A 153 -20.75 15.69 -4.03
C ALA A 153 -19.49 14.89 -4.39
N THR A 154 -18.43 15.13 -3.63
CA THR A 154 -17.22 14.31 -3.62
C THR A 154 -17.18 13.58 -2.28
N LYS A 155 -17.13 12.25 -2.32
CA LYS A 155 -17.04 11.39 -1.14
C LYS A 155 -15.73 10.62 -1.15
N VAL A 156 -15.18 10.44 0.04
CA VAL A 156 -14.00 9.61 0.28
C VAL A 156 -14.40 8.45 1.17
N ILE A 157 -14.16 7.24 0.68
CA ILE A 157 -14.39 6.00 1.41
C ILE A 157 -13.03 5.50 1.92
N LEU A 158 -12.90 5.43 3.24
CA LEU A 158 -11.69 4.92 3.89
C LEU A 158 -11.67 3.40 3.87
N PRO A 159 -10.50 2.74 3.96
CA PRO A 159 -10.39 1.27 4.04
C PRO A 159 -11.20 0.62 5.16
N GLY A 160 -11.54 1.37 6.22
CA GLY A 160 -12.40 0.90 7.32
C GLY A 160 -13.91 0.94 7.01
N GLY A 161 -14.30 1.45 5.84
CA GLY A 161 -15.70 1.63 5.42
C GLY A 161 -16.31 2.99 5.76
N ASP A 162 -15.58 3.86 6.49
CA ASP A 162 -16.05 5.21 6.78
C ASP A 162 -16.17 6.05 5.50
N ILE A 163 -17.27 6.80 5.40
CA ILE A 163 -17.58 7.64 4.24
C ILE A 163 -17.58 9.09 4.70
N LEU A 164 -16.69 9.90 4.12
CA LEU A 164 -16.47 11.29 4.50
C LEU A 164 -16.69 12.22 3.31
N ASP A 165 -17.11 13.46 3.60
CA ASP A 165 -17.15 14.54 2.63
C ASP A 165 -15.74 14.99 2.24
N GLY A 166 -15.48 15.07 0.94
CA GLY A 166 -14.23 15.57 0.38
C GLY A 166 -14.38 17.00 -0.14
N GLU A 167 -13.50 17.89 0.29
CA GLU A 167 -13.41 19.26 -0.24
C GLU A 167 -12.19 19.41 -1.14
N ILE A 168 -12.37 19.83 -2.39
CA ILE A 168 -11.28 20.03 -3.34
C ILE A 168 -10.53 21.33 -3.02
N LYS A 169 -9.29 21.21 -2.55
CA LYS A 169 -8.41 22.34 -2.15
C LYS A 169 -7.51 22.84 -3.28
N SER A 170 -7.14 21.97 -4.21
CA SER A 170 -6.44 22.32 -5.43
C SER A 170 -6.83 21.37 -6.56
N TYR A 171 -6.82 21.87 -7.79
CA TYR A 171 -7.31 21.16 -8.97
C TYR A 171 -6.53 21.62 -10.21
N GLY A 172 -5.88 20.69 -10.89
CA GLY A 172 -5.28 20.89 -12.21
C GLY A 172 -6.23 20.48 -13.33
N ALA A 173 -5.94 20.89 -14.56
CA ALA A 173 -6.68 20.39 -15.71
C ALA A 173 -6.41 18.87 -15.91
N PRO A 174 -7.39 18.09 -16.39
CA PRO A 174 -7.23 16.66 -16.71
C PRO A 174 -6.07 16.40 -17.68
N ILE A 175 -5.63 15.16 -17.83
CA ILE A 175 -4.30 14.86 -18.41
C ILE A 175 -4.15 15.26 -19.90
N ASN A 176 -5.25 15.31 -20.63
CA ASN A 176 -5.37 15.82 -21.99
C ASN A 176 -5.29 17.36 -22.09
N GLU A 177 -5.42 18.07 -20.97
CA GLU A 177 -5.51 19.53 -20.92
C GLU A 177 -4.48 20.17 -19.97
N GLY A 178 -3.86 19.38 -19.09
CA GLY A 178 -2.83 19.87 -18.19
C GLY A 178 -2.20 18.82 -17.29
N LYS A 179 -2.14 19.13 -15.98
CA LYS A 179 -1.47 18.34 -14.96
C LYS A 179 -2.56 17.72 -14.08
N ASP A 180 -2.91 16.48 -14.39
CA ASP A 180 -4.03 15.72 -13.83
C ASP A 180 -3.88 15.41 -12.34
N VAL A 181 -3.97 16.41 -11.49
CA VAL A 181 -3.77 16.32 -10.04
C VAL A 181 -4.86 17.10 -9.34
N ALA A 182 -5.42 16.50 -8.29
CA ALA A 182 -6.26 17.19 -7.32
C ALA A 182 -5.79 16.90 -5.89
N VAL A 183 -6.04 17.87 -5.01
CA VAL A 183 -5.85 17.74 -3.57
C VAL A 183 -7.21 17.85 -2.90
N VAL A 184 -7.60 16.81 -2.18
CA VAL A 184 -8.89 16.71 -1.47
C VAL A 184 -8.63 16.76 0.04
N LYS A 185 -9.49 17.45 0.79
CA LYS A 185 -9.47 17.52 2.24
C LYS A 185 -10.68 16.79 2.81
N ILE A 186 -10.43 15.91 3.78
CA ILE A 186 -11.44 15.25 4.61
C ILE A 186 -11.24 15.62 6.08
N GLU A 187 -12.29 15.57 6.88
CA GLU A 187 -12.17 15.76 8.33
C GLU A 187 -11.58 14.51 9.02
N GLY A 188 -10.60 14.72 9.91
CA GLY A 188 -9.93 13.62 10.60
C GLY A 188 -8.65 14.04 11.31
N LYS A 189 -8.19 13.19 12.23
CA LYS A 189 -6.93 13.33 12.96
C LYS A 189 -6.25 11.97 13.09
N ASN A 190 -4.93 11.97 13.14
CA ASN A 190 -4.12 10.74 13.21
C ASN A 190 -4.45 9.74 12.10
N LEU A 191 -4.86 10.24 10.93
CA LEU A 191 -5.12 9.39 9.77
C LEU A 191 -3.80 8.70 9.34
N PRO A 192 -3.86 7.45 8.86
CA PRO A 192 -2.71 6.83 8.22
C PRO A 192 -2.24 7.62 7.00
N THR A 193 -0.94 7.61 6.70
CA THR A 193 -0.36 8.41 5.62
C THR A 193 0.69 7.67 4.80
N ILE A 194 0.87 8.10 3.54
CA ILE A 194 1.99 7.71 2.70
C ILE A 194 2.85 8.96 2.40
N PRO A 195 4.15 8.95 2.71
CA PRO A 195 5.02 10.07 2.43
C PRO A 195 5.22 10.27 0.92
N LEU A 196 5.30 11.53 0.49
CA LEU A 196 5.73 11.87 -0.86
C LEU A 196 7.25 11.66 -1.00
N GLY A 197 7.66 10.98 -2.07
CA GLY A 197 9.06 10.75 -2.43
C GLY A 197 9.59 11.85 -3.34
N ASP A 198 10.51 11.50 -4.23
CA ASP A 198 11.04 12.38 -5.28
C ASP A 198 11.02 11.65 -6.61
N SER A 199 10.41 12.25 -7.65
CA SER A 199 10.36 11.66 -8.98
C SER A 199 11.63 11.92 -9.80
N ASP A 200 12.54 12.77 -9.33
CA ASP A 200 13.83 13.01 -10.00
C ASP A 200 14.86 11.92 -9.62
N ASP A 201 14.62 11.21 -8.52
CA ASP A 201 15.48 10.13 -8.00
C ASP A 201 15.17 8.74 -8.61
N ILE A 202 14.14 8.63 -9.45
CA ILE A 202 13.69 7.34 -10.00
C ILE A 202 14.43 6.99 -11.30
N GLN A 203 14.62 5.70 -11.54
CA GLN A 203 15.30 5.17 -12.72
C GLN A 203 14.41 4.17 -13.48
N ASN A 204 14.71 4.01 -14.77
CA ASN A 204 14.11 2.90 -15.53
C ASN A 204 14.46 1.58 -14.85
N GLN A 205 13.49 0.66 -14.82
CA GLN A 205 13.54 -0.65 -14.16
C GLN A 205 13.45 -0.64 -12.62
N ASP A 206 13.31 0.53 -11.98
CA ASP A 206 12.98 0.56 -10.55
C ASP A 206 11.66 -0.19 -10.29
N ASN A 207 11.66 -1.04 -9.26
CA ASN A 207 10.47 -1.75 -8.83
C ASN A 207 9.47 -0.77 -8.21
N ILE A 208 8.21 -0.90 -8.61
CA ILE A 208 7.11 -0.06 -8.16
C ILE A 208 5.90 -0.91 -7.82
N TRP A 209 5.05 -0.35 -6.97
CA TRP A 209 3.76 -0.92 -6.61
C TRP A 209 2.67 0.13 -6.80
N VAL A 210 1.64 -0.23 -7.53
CA VAL A 210 0.46 0.60 -7.72
C VAL A 210 -0.63 0.09 -6.80
N SER A 211 -1.18 0.96 -5.95
CA SER A 211 -2.27 0.58 -5.07
C SER A 211 -3.52 1.43 -5.33
N GLY A 212 -4.69 0.80 -5.29
CA GLY A 212 -5.96 1.46 -5.57
C GLY A 212 -7.15 0.52 -5.46
N TYR A 213 -8.31 1.02 -5.82
CA TYR A 213 -9.61 0.37 -5.79
C TYR A 213 -10.07 0.07 -7.21
N PRO A 214 -9.77 -1.11 -7.77
CA PRO A 214 -10.18 -1.44 -9.13
C PRO A 214 -11.71 -1.54 -9.20
N ALA A 215 -12.31 -1.01 -10.26
CA ALA A 215 -13.75 -1.14 -10.53
C ALA A 215 -14.20 -2.60 -10.70
N ALA A 216 -13.28 -3.51 -11.05
CA ALA A 216 -13.54 -4.96 -11.07
C ALA A 216 -13.78 -5.55 -9.66
N GLY A 217 -13.38 -4.83 -8.59
CA GLY A 217 -13.71 -5.17 -7.20
C GLY A 217 -15.20 -5.02 -6.88
N ASP A 218 -15.94 -4.34 -7.76
CA ASP A 218 -17.40 -4.15 -7.70
C ASP A 218 -18.14 -5.17 -8.59
N SER A 219 -17.52 -6.33 -8.86
CA SER A 219 -18.20 -7.40 -9.59
C SER A 219 -19.26 -8.08 -8.72
N ASP A 220 -20.41 -8.44 -9.30
CA ASP A 220 -21.46 -9.24 -8.64
C ASP A 220 -20.97 -10.61 -8.12
N LEU A 221 -19.80 -11.07 -8.60
CA LEU A 221 -19.15 -12.29 -8.13
C LEU A 221 -18.48 -12.11 -6.75
N LEU A 222 -18.27 -10.87 -6.31
CA LEU A 222 -17.55 -10.52 -5.10
C LEU A 222 -18.51 -10.01 -4.02
N SER A 223 -18.17 -10.26 -2.75
CA SER A 223 -18.96 -9.70 -1.65
C SER A 223 -18.86 -8.17 -1.65
N PRO A 224 -19.90 -7.43 -1.19
CA PRO A 224 -19.84 -5.98 -1.07
C PRO A 224 -18.62 -5.46 -0.29
N ASP A 225 -18.16 -6.20 0.72
CA ASP A 225 -16.95 -5.85 1.49
C ASP A 225 -15.65 -5.88 0.66
N SER A 226 -15.63 -6.60 -0.46
CA SER A 226 -14.49 -6.67 -1.38
C SER A 226 -14.22 -5.31 -2.04
N SER A 227 -15.25 -4.48 -2.22
CA SER A 227 -15.13 -3.11 -2.74
C SER A 227 -14.36 -2.17 -1.80
N LEU A 228 -14.18 -2.56 -0.52
CA LEU A 228 -13.45 -1.82 0.50
C LEU A 228 -11.98 -2.24 0.61
N VAL A 229 -11.55 -3.25 -0.15
CA VAL A 229 -10.18 -3.76 -0.13
C VAL A 229 -9.41 -3.23 -1.34
N SER A 230 -8.41 -2.38 -1.08
CA SER A 230 -7.50 -1.93 -2.13
C SER A 230 -6.67 -3.11 -2.68
N SER A 231 -6.46 -3.14 -3.99
CA SER A 231 -5.48 -4.03 -4.64
C SER A 231 -4.11 -3.36 -4.70
N MET A 232 -3.04 -4.18 -4.74
CA MET A 232 -1.68 -3.69 -4.96
C MET A 232 -0.98 -4.52 -6.04
N ASN A 233 -0.64 -3.88 -7.15
CA ASN A 233 -0.04 -4.52 -8.32
C ASN A 233 1.43 -4.14 -8.42
N ALA A 234 2.30 -5.14 -8.51
CA ALA A 234 3.73 -4.93 -8.75
C ALA A 234 4.01 -4.62 -10.22
N GLY A 235 5.06 -3.84 -10.46
CA GLY A 235 5.62 -3.59 -11.77
C GLY A 235 6.95 -2.85 -11.68
N GLN A 236 7.34 -2.23 -12.78
CA GLN A 236 8.56 -1.48 -12.92
C GLN A 236 8.32 -0.18 -13.69
N ILE A 237 9.24 0.77 -13.53
CA ILE A 237 9.32 1.95 -14.38
C ILE A 237 9.86 1.55 -15.75
N SER A 238 9.06 1.81 -16.79
CA SER A 238 9.45 1.56 -18.18
C SER A 238 10.18 2.77 -18.78
N ALA A 239 9.76 4.00 -18.45
CA ALA A 239 10.39 5.23 -18.92
C ALA A 239 10.08 6.43 -18.01
N THR A 240 11.08 7.25 -17.70
CA THR A 240 10.94 8.45 -16.84
C THR A 240 10.80 9.77 -17.62
N SER A 241 11.14 9.79 -18.91
CA SER A 241 11.29 11.03 -19.70
C SER A 241 10.19 11.29 -20.72
N LYS A 242 9.02 10.67 -20.56
CA LYS A 242 7.88 10.87 -21.48
C LYS A 242 7.09 12.13 -21.14
N LYS A 243 6.40 12.67 -22.15
CA LYS A 243 5.51 13.83 -22.03
C LYS A 243 4.22 13.58 -22.80
N THR A 244 3.12 14.19 -22.35
CA THR A 244 1.89 14.30 -23.14
C THR A 244 2.11 15.21 -24.35
N GLU A 245 1.16 15.25 -25.29
CA GLU A 245 1.21 16.17 -26.44
C GLU A 245 1.29 17.64 -26.00
N GLN A 246 0.68 17.96 -24.87
CA GLN A 246 0.65 19.27 -24.21
C GLN A 246 1.96 19.56 -23.44
N GLY A 247 2.88 18.59 -23.37
CA GLY A 247 4.19 18.73 -22.74
C GLY A 247 4.25 18.41 -21.24
N SER A 248 3.14 17.96 -20.63
CA SER A 248 3.12 17.54 -19.22
C SER A 248 3.97 16.29 -19.01
N PRO A 249 4.86 16.22 -18.00
CA PRO A 249 5.70 15.05 -17.77
C PRO A 249 4.88 13.86 -17.27
N VAL A 250 5.21 12.66 -17.73
CA VAL A 250 4.57 11.39 -17.32
C VAL A 250 5.61 10.28 -17.15
N ILE A 251 5.38 9.40 -16.17
CA ILE A 251 6.17 8.19 -15.94
C ILE A 251 5.44 7.03 -16.61
N GLN A 252 6.12 6.30 -17.50
CA GLN A 252 5.57 5.05 -18.02
C GLN A 252 5.91 3.90 -17.07
N ILE A 253 4.92 3.07 -16.76
CA ILE A 253 5.06 1.88 -15.93
C ILE A 253 4.44 0.66 -16.62
N ASN A 254 4.86 -0.53 -16.21
CA ASN A 254 4.30 -1.80 -16.70
C ASN A 254 3.43 -2.53 -15.66
N ALA A 255 3.16 -1.92 -14.51
CA ALA A 255 2.24 -2.49 -13.53
C ALA A 255 0.83 -2.60 -14.12
N ALA A 256 0.16 -3.71 -13.81
CA ALA A 256 -1.24 -3.90 -14.17
C ALA A 256 -2.09 -2.76 -13.58
N ALA A 257 -2.89 -2.14 -14.45
CA ALA A 257 -3.81 -1.07 -14.10
C ALA A 257 -5.17 -1.35 -14.74
N THR A 258 -6.23 -0.92 -14.06
CA THR A 258 -7.61 -1.07 -14.50
C THR A 258 -8.36 0.21 -14.12
N HIS A 259 -9.54 0.41 -14.70
CA HIS A 259 -10.47 1.45 -14.25
C HIS A 259 -10.68 1.37 -12.72
N GLY A 260 -10.77 2.52 -12.04
CA GLY A 260 -10.85 2.65 -10.58
C GLY A 260 -9.50 2.81 -9.85
N ASN A 261 -8.39 2.29 -10.40
CA ASN A 261 -7.06 2.50 -9.80
C ASN A 261 -6.50 3.92 -10.06
N SER A 262 -7.08 4.67 -11.01
CA SER A 262 -6.66 6.04 -11.31
C SER A 262 -6.73 6.93 -10.07
N GLY A 263 -5.73 7.79 -9.89
CA GLY A 263 -5.49 8.59 -8.70
C GLY A 263 -4.78 7.83 -7.57
N GLY A 264 -4.66 6.49 -7.68
CA GLY A 264 -3.96 5.65 -6.73
C GLY A 264 -2.43 5.89 -6.74
N PRO A 265 -1.76 5.74 -5.59
CA PRO A 265 -0.33 5.98 -5.49
C PRO A 265 0.49 4.92 -6.22
N VAL A 266 1.51 5.39 -6.94
CA VAL A 266 2.66 4.59 -7.40
C VAL A 266 3.76 4.72 -6.35
N ILE A 267 4.17 3.60 -5.76
CA ILE A 267 4.99 3.55 -4.56
C ILE A 267 6.32 2.85 -4.85
N ASN A 268 7.42 3.43 -4.36
CA ASN A 268 8.75 2.84 -4.47
C ASN A 268 9.06 1.87 -3.30
N GLU A 269 10.22 1.21 -3.33
CA GLU A 269 10.68 0.28 -2.29
C GLU A 269 10.80 0.91 -0.88
N LYS A 270 10.92 2.25 -0.80
CA LYS A 270 11.00 3.01 0.45
C LYS A 270 9.60 3.29 1.06
N GLY A 271 8.54 2.91 0.36
CA GLY A 271 7.16 3.22 0.76
C GLY A 271 6.78 4.67 0.59
N GLN A 272 7.34 5.32 -0.43
CA GLN A 272 7.04 6.71 -0.78
C GLN A 272 6.31 6.78 -2.11
N ILE A 273 5.36 7.71 -2.22
CA ILE A 273 4.68 8.01 -3.49
C ILE A 273 5.69 8.64 -4.45
N ILE A 274 5.88 8.05 -5.62
CA ILE A 274 6.68 8.60 -6.72
C ILE A 274 5.82 9.08 -7.91
N GLY A 275 4.53 8.75 -7.92
CA GLY A 275 3.56 9.28 -8.86
C GLY A 275 2.12 8.86 -8.54
N LEU A 276 1.16 9.35 -9.34
CA LEU A 276 -0.25 8.95 -9.29
C LEU A 276 -0.63 8.29 -10.61
N LEU A 277 -1.12 7.05 -10.58
CA LEU A 277 -1.58 6.35 -11.78
C LEU A 277 -2.71 7.17 -12.42
N THR A 278 -2.63 7.52 -13.70
CA THR A 278 -3.62 8.39 -14.36
C THR A 278 -4.35 7.71 -15.51
N PHE A 279 -3.65 7.45 -16.62
CA PHE A 279 -4.23 6.93 -17.84
C PHE A 279 -3.50 5.69 -18.32
N ARG A 280 -4.22 4.89 -19.08
CA ARG A 280 -3.69 3.79 -19.88
C ARG A 280 -3.29 4.33 -21.25
N GLY A 281 -2.24 3.80 -21.86
CA GLY A 281 -2.04 4.06 -23.28
C GLY A 281 -3.01 3.28 -24.17
N ASP A 282 -2.85 3.48 -25.48
CA ASP A 282 -3.80 3.15 -26.54
C ASP A 282 -4.53 1.80 -26.41
N THR A 283 -5.77 1.80 -26.91
CA THR A 283 -6.50 0.56 -27.17
C THR A 283 -6.16 0.07 -28.57
N VAL A 284 -5.89 -1.24 -28.71
CA VAL A 284 -5.75 -1.89 -30.01
C VAL A 284 -7.00 -2.76 -30.21
N ASN A 285 -7.78 -2.48 -31.26
CA ASN A 285 -9.06 -3.16 -31.53
C ASN A 285 -10.09 -3.05 -30.39
N GLY A 286 -10.13 -1.90 -29.69
CA GLY A 286 -10.99 -1.72 -28.51
C GLY A 286 -10.58 -2.56 -27.30
N GLN A 287 -9.44 -3.25 -27.40
CA GLN A 287 -8.83 -3.99 -26.31
C GLN A 287 -7.67 -3.21 -25.73
N GLU A 288 -7.67 -3.23 -24.42
CA GLU A 288 -6.84 -2.43 -23.55
C GLU A 288 -5.43 -3.06 -23.50
N VAL A 289 -4.36 -2.35 -23.89
CA VAL A 289 -2.98 -2.89 -23.86
C VAL A 289 -2.44 -2.93 -22.42
N GLN A 290 -2.30 -4.14 -21.84
CA GLN A 290 -1.74 -4.31 -20.49
C GLN A 290 -0.22 -4.05 -20.50
N GLY A 291 0.31 -3.54 -19.39
CA GLY A 291 1.74 -3.24 -19.26
C GLY A 291 2.20 -1.93 -19.92
N PHE A 292 1.25 -1.08 -20.32
CA PHE A 292 1.52 0.23 -20.90
C PHE A 292 0.64 1.31 -20.23
N SER A 293 1.02 1.65 -18.99
CA SER A 293 0.28 2.58 -18.13
C SER A 293 1.14 3.80 -17.81
N PHE A 294 0.49 4.91 -17.43
CA PHE A 294 1.17 6.16 -17.13
C PHE A 294 0.80 6.70 -15.75
N ALA A 295 1.77 7.37 -15.13
CA ALA A 295 1.60 8.05 -13.85
C ALA A 295 2.06 9.51 -13.92
N VAL A 296 1.34 10.38 -13.23
CA VAL A 296 1.76 11.78 -13.00
C VAL A 296 2.91 11.77 -11.99
N PRO A 297 4.08 12.37 -12.28
CA PRO A 297 5.22 12.37 -11.36
C PRO A 297 4.92 13.06 -10.02
N VAL A 298 5.47 12.56 -8.91
CA VAL A 298 5.21 13.15 -7.59
C VAL A 298 5.70 14.60 -7.47
N ASN A 299 6.74 15.01 -8.21
CA ASN A 299 7.16 16.41 -8.18
C ASN A 299 6.10 17.34 -8.79
N THR A 300 5.36 16.88 -9.81
CA THR A 300 4.15 17.57 -10.29
C THR A 300 3.09 17.61 -9.20
N VAL A 301 2.86 16.51 -8.49
CA VAL A 301 1.88 16.45 -7.38
C VAL A 301 2.22 17.44 -6.27
N LYS A 302 3.52 17.57 -5.92
CA LYS A 302 4.00 18.52 -4.90
C LYS A 302 3.66 19.97 -5.26
N GLU A 303 3.59 20.33 -6.54
CA GLU A 303 3.16 21.68 -6.95
C GLU A 303 1.74 21.98 -6.45
N PHE A 304 0.81 21.04 -6.64
CA PHE A 304 -0.60 21.19 -6.22
C PHE A 304 -0.78 21.09 -4.71
N VAL A 305 0.00 20.22 -4.05
CA VAL A 305 0.07 20.13 -2.58
C VAL A 305 0.53 21.46 -1.97
N ASN A 306 1.53 22.10 -2.58
CA ASN A 306 1.99 23.43 -2.15
C ASN A 306 0.94 24.51 -2.41
N GLN A 307 0.27 24.50 -3.57
CA GLN A 307 -0.83 25.43 -3.88
C GLN A 307 -1.99 25.31 -2.90
N ALA A 308 -2.32 24.09 -2.47
CA ALA A 308 -3.35 23.82 -1.46
C ALA A 308 -2.92 24.22 -0.03
N GLY A 309 -1.69 24.71 0.17
CA GLY A 309 -1.19 25.13 1.49
C GLY A 309 -1.03 23.97 2.49
N VAL A 310 -0.81 22.74 1.99
CA VAL A 310 -0.73 21.55 2.84
C VAL A 310 0.53 21.59 3.70
N LYS A 311 0.35 21.35 5.00
CA LYS A 311 1.45 21.05 5.92
C LYS A 311 1.48 19.55 6.14
N ASN A 312 2.65 18.93 5.94
CA ASN A 312 2.81 17.50 6.17
C ASN A 312 2.82 17.22 7.68
N PHE A 313 1.73 16.65 8.19
CA PHE A 313 1.65 16.16 9.56
C PHE A 313 1.99 14.67 9.60
N LYS A 314 2.98 14.34 10.44
CA LYS A 314 3.32 12.94 10.73
C LYS A 314 2.12 12.24 11.36
N SER A 315 1.97 10.95 11.06
CA SER A 315 0.96 10.10 11.66
C SER A 315 1.56 9.26 12.79
N ASP A 316 1.14 9.52 14.03
CA ASP A 316 1.47 8.65 15.16
C ASP A 316 0.87 7.25 14.98
N THR A 317 -0.26 7.16 14.27
CA THR A 317 -0.88 5.90 13.84
C THR A 317 0.09 5.08 13.00
N ASP A 318 0.68 5.65 11.95
CA ASP A 318 1.65 4.93 11.10
C ASP A 318 2.87 4.48 11.88
N LYS A 319 3.38 5.34 12.78
CA LYS A 319 4.54 5.00 13.60
C LYS A 319 4.25 3.77 14.47
N LEU A 320 3.16 3.82 15.23
CA LEU A 320 2.78 2.73 16.13
C LEU A 320 2.42 1.46 15.36
N PHE A 321 1.73 1.59 14.23
CA PHE A 321 1.32 0.45 13.41
C PHE A 321 2.53 -0.25 12.78
N LYS A 322 3.47 0.50 12.19
CA LYS A 322 4.71 -0.06 11.62
C LYS A 322 5.56 -0.74 12.68
N GLU A 323 5.74 -0.11 13.85
CA GLU A 323 6.43 -0.73 14.99
C GLU A 323 5.73 -2.02 15.44
N GLY A 324 4.40 -2.01 15.52
CA GLY A 324 3.60 -3.19 15.87
C GLY A 324 3.75 -4.34 14.87
N LEU A 325 3.72 -4.04 13.57
CA LEU A 325 3.92 -5.03 12.51
C LEU A 325 5.34 -5.63 12.52
N ASP A 326 6.37 -4.81 12.69
CA ASP A 326 7.76 -5.29 12.78
C ASP A 326 7.94 -6.23 13.98
N LEU A 327 7.34 -5.90 15.13
CA LEU A 327 7.31 -6.78 16.31
C LEU A 327 6.52 -8.06 16.04
N TYR A 328 5.36 -7.95 15.39
CA TYR A 328 4.49 -9.07 15.06
C TYR A 328 5.20 -10.09 14.16
N TRP A 329 5.82 -9.63 13.05
CA TRP A 329 6.59 -10.50 12.16
C TRP A 329 7.88 -11.03 12.78
N GLY A 330 8.47 -10.28 13.73
CA GLY A 330 9.59 -10.75 14.54
C GLY A 330 9.22 -11.85 15.55
N GLY A 331 7.92 -12.05 15.82
CA GLY A 331 7.40 -13.00 16.80
C GLY A 331 7.29 -12.45 18.23
N TYR A 332 7.34 -11.13 18.41
CA TYR A 332 7.21 -10.43 19.70
C TYR A 332 5.75 -10.00 19.93
N TYR A 333 4.84 -10.97 19.95
CA TYR A 333 3.38 -10.73 19.95
C TYR A 333 2.88 -9.92 21.14
N LYS A 334 3.52 -10.04 22.32
CA LYS A 334 3.17 -9.22 23.49
C LYS A 334 3.38 -7.73 23.25
N HIS A 335 4.55 -7.37 22.71
CA HIS A 335 4.88 -5.98 22.39
C HIS A 335 4.10 -5.48 21.18
N ALA A 336 3.88 -6.34 20.19
CA ALA A 336 3.04 -6.02 19.03
C ALA A 336 1.61 -5.67 19.47
N LEU A 337 1.00 -6.47 20.35
CA LEU A 337 -0.33 -6.22 20.90
C LEU A 337 -0.42 -4.84 21.56
N ALA A 338 0.54 -4.48 22.41
CA ALA A 338 0.55 -3.17 23.07
C ALA A 338 0.61 -2.00 22.07
N LYS A 339 1.33 -2.17 20.95
CA LYS A 339 1.36 -1.17 19.87
C LYS A 339 0.04 -1.13 19.12
N PHE A 340 -0.55 -2.27 18.82
CA PHE A 340 -1.82 -2.32 18.10
C PHE A 340 -3.00 -1.76 18.93
N GLU A 341 -3.04 -2.03 20.23
CA GLU A 341 -4.00 -1.38 21.14
C GLU A 341 -3.77 0.14 21.21
N ALA A 342 -2.52 0.60 21.14
CA ALA A 342 -2.24 2.03 21.09
C ALA A 342 -2.77 2.67 19.80
N VAL A 343 -2.60 1.99 18.65
CA VAL A 343 -3.23 2.40 17.38
C VAL A 343 -4.75 2.48 17.54
N GLN A 344 -5.39 1.43 18.08
CA GLN A 344 -6.83 1.39 18.27
C GLN A 344 -7.33 2.55 19.17
N ARG A 345 -6.55 2.97 20.17
CA ARG A 345 -6.91 4.12 21.03
C ARG A 345 -6.86 5.45 20.30
N ILE A 346 -5.88 5.67 19.42
CA ILE A 346 -5.68 6.97 18.75
C ILE A 346 -6.41 7.06 17.40
N TYR A 347 -6.71 5.92 16.79
CA TYR A 347 -7.44 5.79 15.53
C TYR A 347 -8.32 4.51 15.54
N PRO A 348 -9.50 4.55 16.18
CA PRO A 348 -10.36 3.37 16.38
C PRO A 348 -10.85 2.71 15.09
N ASN A 349 -10.97 3.47 14.00
CA ASN A 349 -11.48 3.02 12.71
C ASN A 349 -10.38 2.49 11.77
N HIS A 350 -9.22 2.12 12.33
CA HIS A 350 -8.15 1.49 11.56
C HIS A 350 -8.62 0.17 10.92
N SER A 351 -8.46 0.03 9.60
CA SER A 351 -8.97 -1.13 8.84
C SER A 351 -8.38 -2.47 9.28
N GLU A 352 -7.09 -2.51 9.56
CA GLU A 352 -6.40 -3.78 9.83
C GLU A 352 -6.30 -4.15 11.33
N ILE A 353 -6.56 -3.21 12.25
CA ILE A 353 -6.03 -3.34 13.62
C ILE A 353 -6.70 -4.46 14.41
N LYS A 354 -8.00 -4.68 14.20
CA LYS A 354 -8.79 -5.70 14.89
C LYS A 354 -8.23 -7.11 14.64
N GLN A 355 -7.87 -7.40 13.39
CA GLN A 355 -7.27 -8.68 13.01
C GLN A 355 -5.89 -8.87 13.67
N TYR A 356 -5.06 -7.84 13.67
CA TYR A 356 -3.73 -7.92 14.26
C TYR A 356 -3.75 -8.05 15.79
N ILE A 357 -4.71 -7.41 16.47
CA ILE A 357 -4.96 -7.59 17.91
C ILE A 357 -5.33 -9.06 18.18
N ALA A 358 -6.39 -9.56 17.56
CA ALA A 358 -6.87 -10.94 17.78
C ALA A 358 -5.79 -11.99 17.47
N ASN A 359 -5.03 -11.80 16.39
CA ASN A 359 -3.92 -12.68 16.04
C ASN A 359 -2.76 -12.63 17.02
N SER A 360 -2.47 -11.46 17.60
CA SER A 360 -1.42 -11.31 18.61
C SER A 360 -1.81 -11.96 19.94
N GLU A 361 -3.06 -11.78 20.36
CA GLU A 361 -3.64 -12.46 21.54
C GLU A 361 -3.56 -13.97 21.41
N LYS A 362 -3.98 -14.53 20.26
CA LYS A 362 -3.91 -15.98 20.00
C LYS A 362 -2.48 -16.53 20.07
N LYS A 363 -1.48 -15.73 19.71
CA LYS A 363 -0.06 -16.14 19.68
C LYS A 363 0.72 -15.75 20.94
N MET A 364 0.05 -15.18 21.95
CA MET A 364 0.68 -14.62 23.15
C MET A 364 1.60 -15.60 23.88
N SER A 365 1.19 -16.87 24.04
CA SER A 365 1.98 -17.91 24.70
C SER A 365 3.28 -18.26 23.98
N SER A 366 3.35 -17.98 22.67
CA SER A 366 4.53 -18.21 21.83
C SER A 366 5.37 -16.94 21.59
N SER A 367 5.05 -15.82 22.27
CA SER A 367 5.77 -14.56 22.09
C SER A 367 7.23 -14.72 22.50
N LYS A 368 8.14 -14.30 21.61
CA LYS A 368 9.56 -14.16 21.94
C LYS A 368 9.76 -13.13 23.05
N MET A 369 10.82 -13.34 23.82
CA MET A 369 11.27 -12.42 24.86
C MET A 369 12.12 -11.32 24.24
N LEU A 370 11.80 -10.07 24.54
CA LEU A 370 12.59 -8.92 24.13
C LEU A 370 13.61 -8.62 25.24
N TRP A 371 14.86 -9.04 25.05
CA TRP A 371 15.92 -8.95 26.07
C TRP A 371 16.23 -7.52 26.51
N SER A 372 15.94 -6.51 25.68
CA SER A 372 16.07 -5.10 26.04
C SER A 372 15.18 -4.70 27.23
N ASP A 373 14.09 -5.40 27.50
CA ASP A 373 13.26 -5.15 28.68
C ASP A 373 13.99 -5.48 29.99
N TYR A 374 15.05 -6.29 29.91
CA TYR A 374 15.83 -6.77 31.05
C TYR A 374 17.16 -6.03 31.21
N THR A 375 17.34 -4.91 30.50
CA THR A 375 18.59 -4.13 30.48
C THR A 375 19.09 -3.78 31.90
N THR A 376 18.20 -3.40 32.82
CA THR A 376 18.57 -3.10 34.21
C THR A 376 19.13 -4.32 34.94
N ILE A 377 18.53 -5.50 34.75
CA ILE A 377 19.00 -6.74 35.36
C ILE A 377 20.37 -7.12 34.79
N PHE A 378 20.54 -7.00 33.47
CA PHE A 378 21.83 -7.23 32.84
C PHE A 378 22.90 -6.28 33.39
N TYR A 379 22.63 -4.97 33.53
CA TYR A 379 23.60 -4.05 34.13
C TYR A 379 23.96 -4.39 35.58
N ILE A 380 23.02 -4.88 36.38
CA ILE A 380 23.31 -5.35 37.75
C ILE A 380 24.22 -6.59 37.70
N VAL A 381 23.87 -7.58 36.87
CA VAL A 381 24.66 -8.82 36.71
C VAL A 381 26.06 -8.51 36.18
N ASP A 382 26.17 -7.63 35.19
CA ASP A 382 27.44 -7.23 34.58
C ASP A 382 28.28 -6.42 35.58
N GLY A 383 27.67 -5.53 36.38
CA GLY A 383 28.35 -4.82 37.45
C GLY A 383 28.92 -5.74 38.53
N VAL A 384 28.12 -6.72 39.00
CA VAL A 384 28.56 -7.73 39.97
C VAL A 384 29.66 -8.62 39.38
N SER A 385 29.51 -9.05 38.12
CA SER A 385 30.49 -9.87 37.42
C SER A 385 31.81 -9.13 37.25
N GLY A 386 31.77 -7.86 36.86
CA GLY A 386 32.95 -7.00 36.75
C GLY A 386 33.67 -6.83 38.09
N LEU A 387 32.94 -6.61 39.18
CA LEU A 387 33.51 -6.53 40.52
C LEU A 387 34.19 -7.85 40.93
N LEU A 388 33.56 -8.99 40.67
CA LEU A 388 34.13 -10.32 40.95
C LEU A 388 35.39 -10.60 40.12
N VAL A 389 35.41 -10.20 38.84
CA VAL A 389 36.62 -10.29 37.99
C VAL A 389 37.76 -9.48 38.61
N ILE A 390 37.51 -8.25 39.05
CA ILE A 390 38.53 -7.41 39.71
C ILE A 390 39.06 -8.09 40.98
N ILE A 391 38.16 -8.61 41.84
CA ILE A 391 38.55 -9.31 43.08
C ILE A 391 39.41 -10.55 42.76
N LEU A 392 39.02 -11.35 41.76
CA LEU A 392 39.76 -12.54 41.35
C LEU A 392 41.15 -12.19 40.79
N LEU A 393 41.25 -11.13 39.99
CA LEU A 393 42.54 -10.64 39.47
C LEU A 393 43.43 -10.14 40.61
N VAL A 394 42.90 -9.34 41.55
CA VAL A 394 43.65 -8.90 42.74
C VAL A 394 44.11 -10.11 43.57
N PHE A 395 43.25 -11.09 43.84
CA PHE A 395 43.63 -12.31 44.56
C PHE A 395 44.75 -13.10 43.85
N THR A 396 44.73 -13.11 42.53
CA THR A 396 45.70 -13.83 41.69
C THR A 396 47.05 -13.13 41.64
N PHE A 397 47.07 -11.80 41.54
CA PHE A 397 48.27 -11.01 41.23
C PHE A 397 48.83 -10.18 42.39
N ALA A 398 48.01 -9.74 43.35
CA ALA A 398 48.46 -8.89 44.47
C ALA A 398 49.08 -9.69 45.62
N PHE A 399 48.71 -10.96 45.81
CA PHE A 399 49.29 -11.82 46.85
C PHE A 399 50.44 -12.66 46.31
N ARG A 400 51.61 -12.05 46.09
CA ARG A 400 52.87 -12.79 45.88
C ARG A 400 53.39 -13.32 47.22
N PRO A 401 53.74 -14.62 47.36
CA PRO A 401 54.52 -15.07 48.51
C PRO A 401 55.88 -14.37 48.49
N LYS A 402 56.35 -13.90 49.66
CA LYS A 402 57.71 -13.36 49.82
C LYS A 402 58.73 -14.37 49.29
N GLN A 403 59.44 -14.00 48.25
CA GLN A 403 60.64 -14.72 47.83
C GLN A 403 61.72 -14.48 48.90
N PRO A 404 62.43 -15.50 49.40
CA PRO A 404 63.62 -15.29 50.21
C PRO A 404 64.66 -14.54 49.35
N ALA A 405 65.25 -13.49 49.91
CA ALA A 405 66.24 -12.67 49.23
C ALA A 405 67.46 -13.53 48.82
N ALA A 406 67.73 -13.61 47.52
CA ALA A 406 69.02 -14.04 47.02
C ALA A 406 69.92 -12.80 46.91
N ALA A 407 71.03 -12.84 47.65
CA ALA A 407 72.05 -11.80 47.67
C ALA A 407 72.71 -11.66 46.29
N ALA A 408 72.96 -10.41 45.92
CA ALA A 408 73.71 -10.04 44.72
C ALA A 408 75.21 -10.25 44.94
N THR A 409 75.89 -10.80 43.94
CA THR A 409 77.32 -10.58 43.76
C THR A 409 77.57 -10.32 42.28
N ALA A 410 77.96 -9.08 41.99
CA ALA A 410 78.50 -8.65 40.71
C ALA A 410 79.96 -9.11 40.62
N LEU A 411 80.40 -9.50 39.42
CA LEU A 411 81.77 -9.31 38.97
C LEU A 411 81.79 -9.28 37.43
N ALA A 412 82.27 -8.16 36.91
CA ALA A 412 82.55 -7.92 35.52
C ALA A 412 84.00 -8.34 35.19
N ALA A 413 84.21 -8.93 34.02
CA ALA A 413 85.46 -8.82 33.26
C ALA A 413 85.17 -9.20 31.80
N GLY A 414 85.32 -8.23 30.90
CA GLY A 414 85.24 -8.45 29.46
C GLY A 414 86.60 -8.81 28.85
N ASN A 415 86.58 -9.36 27.63
CA ASN A 415 87.53 -8.96 26.58
C ASN A 415 87.10 -9.44 25.17
N THR A 416 86.92 -8.44 24.30
CA THR A 416 87.36 -8.28 22.89
C THR A 416 87.12 -9.37 21.82
N ASN A 417 86.32 -8.96 20.82
CA ASN A 417 86.23 -9.40 19.40
C ASN A 417 87.42 -8.86 18.54
N PRO A 418 87.68 -9.24 17.25
CA PRO A 418 86.69 -9.60 16.19
C PRO A 418 87.03 -10.67 15.09
N ALA A 419 85.96 -11.24 14.49
CA ALA A 419 85.71 -11.70 13.09
C ALA A 419 86.60 -12.79 12.41
N PRO A 420 86.19 -13.47 11.29
CA PRO A 420 84.90 -13.48 10.54
C PRO A 420 84.28 -14.89 10.28
N ALA A 421 83.18 -14.92 9.49
CA ALA A 421 82.28 -16.05 9.15
C ALA A 421 82.93 -17.29 8.47
N PRO A 422 82.25 -18.47 8.47
CA PRO A 422 81.47 -18.85 7.28
C PRO A 422 80.19 -19.71 7.47
N VAL A 423 79.43 -19.69 6.37
CA VAL A 423 78.28 -20.45 5.82
C VAL A 423 78.14 -21.96 6.19
N ALA A 424 76.89 -22.43 6.35
CA ALA A 424 76.33 -23.74 5.86
C ALA A 424 74.85 -23.93 6.32
N PRO A 425 74.06 -24.90 5.79
CA PRO A 425 73.73 -25.18 4.39
C PRO A 425 72.21 -25.22 4.11
N VAL A 426 71.83 -25.30 2.83
CA VAL A 426 70.46 -25.43 2.29
C VAL A 426 70.24 -26.85 1.75
N VAL A 427 69.11 -27.52 2.04
CA VAL A 427 68.39 -28.48 1.14
C VAL A 427 66.93 -28.72 1.64
N PRO A 428 65.98 -29.32 0.88
CA PRO A 428 64.82 -28.62 0.31
C PRO A 428 63.45 -29.18 0.76
N THR A 429 62.36 -28.46 0.49
CA THR A 429 61.00 -29.00 0.59
C THR A 429 60.32 -29.05 -0.79
N ALA A 430 59.68 -30.20 -1.05
CA ALA A 430 59.09 -30.62 -2.31
C ALA A 430 57.76 -29.92 -2.66
N PRO A 431 57.34 -29.93 -3.94
CA PRO A 431 56.12 -29.28 -4.40
C PRO A 431 54.88 -30.17 -4.21
N THR A 432 53.76 -29.59 -3.77
CA THR A 432 52.44 -30.23 -3.78
C THR A 432 51.64 -29.82 -5.03
N ALA A 433 51.02 -30.84 -5.64
CA ALA A 433 50.30 -30.83 -6.90
C ALA A 433 48.93 -30.11 -6.84
N PRO A 434 48.36 -29.70 -8.00
CA PRO A 434 47.07 -29.04 -8.08
C PRO A 434 45.88 -30.02 -7.98
N VAL A 435 44.80 -29.56 -7.33
CA VAL A 435 43.51 -30.25 -7.19
C VAL A 435 42.59 -29.87 -8.38
N PRO A 436 41.86 -30.82 -9.00
CA PRO A 436 41.04 -30.58 -10.21
C PRO A 436 39.67 -29.92 -9.92
N PRO A 437 39.05 -29.30 -10.95
CA PRO A 437 37.73 -28.68 -10.81
C PRO A 437 36.58 -29.71 -10.83
N VAL A 438 35.57 -29.44 -10.00
CA VAL A 438 34.33 -30.22 -9.89
C VAL A 438 33.36 -29.83 -11.02
N ALA A 439 32.78 -30.85 -11.66
CA ALA A 439 31.87 -30.74 -12.80
C ALA A 439 30.51 -30.14 -12.43
N HIS A 440 29.99 -29.29 -13.33
CA HIS A 440 28.61 -28.82 -13.32
C HIS A 440 27.67 -29.89 -13.89
N ALA A 441 26.63 -30.25 -13.13
CA ALA A 441 25.51 -31.07 -13.59
C ALA A 441 24.49 -30.20 -14.35
N ALA A 442 24.06 -30.69 -15.51
CA ALA A 442 23.05 -30.07 -16.37
C ALA A 442 21.63 -30.20 -15.79
N PRO A 443 20.73 -29.22 -16.01
CA PRO A 443 19.31 -29.42 -15.76
C PRO A 443 18.61 -30.08 -16.96
N THR A 444 17.88 -31.15 -16.65
CA THR A 444 16.93 -31.86 -17.51
C THR A 444 15.69 -31.01 -17.83
N ALA A 445 15.32 -30.96 -19.11
CA ALA A 445 14.07 -30.38 -19.60
C ALA A 445 12.86 -31.27 -19.27
N PRO A 446 11.64 -30.70 -19.07
CA PRO A 446 10.41 -31.43 -19.22
C PRO A 446 9.73 -31.18 -20.58
N ALA A 447 9.00 -32.21 -20.98
CA ALA A 447 8.43 -32.46 -22.29
C ALA A 447 7.24 -31.56 -22.67
N ALA A 448 7.08 -31.40 -23.99
CA ALA A 448 5.88 -30.89 -24.65
C ALA A 448 4.72 -31.89 -24.60
N PRO A 449 3.47 -31.43 -24.77
CA PRO A 449 2.41 -32.22 -25.37
C PRO A 449 1.99 -31.67 -26.74
N THR A 450 1.82 -32.58 -27.70
CA THR A 450 1.29 -32.33 -29.04
C THR A 450 -0.14 -32.85 -29.21
N ALA A 451 -0.97 -32.01 -29.87
CA ALA A 451 -2.02 -32.32 -30.85
C ALA A 451 -3.42 -32.81 -30.36
N PRO A 452 -4.48 -32.74 -31.19
CA PRO A 452 -4.84 -31.71 -32.19
C PRO A 452 -6.31 -31.23 -32.09
N ALA A 453 -6.63 -30.17 -32.84
CA ALA A 453 -7.98 -29.65 -33.10
C ALA A 453 -8.72 -30.43 -34.21
N ALA A 454 -10.06 -30.47 -34.15
CA ALA A 454 -11.01 -30.64 -35.26
C ALA A 454 -12.46 -30.31 -34.76
N PRO A 455 -13.48 -30.16 -35.64
CA PRO A 455 -13.74 -28.98 -36.46
C PRO A 455 -15.12 -28.33 -36.18
N ILE A 456 -15.31 -27.13 -36.73
CA ILE A 456 -16.56 -26.35 -36.78
C ILE A 456 -17.51 -26.96 -37.84
N ALA A 457 -18.81 -26.98 -37.54
CA ALA A 457 -19.90 -27.22 -38.50
C ALA A 457 -21.19 -26.48 -38.05
N PRO A 458 -22.16 -26.22 -38.96
CA PRO A 458 -22.80 -24.90 -39.11
C PRO A 458 -24.16 -24.72 -38.42
N ALA A 459 -24.59 -23.46 -38.39
CA ALA A 459 -25.88 -22.95 -37.93
C ALA A 459 -27.11 -23.56 -38.63
N VAL A 460 -28.20 -23.69 -37.87
CA VAL A 460 -29.59 -23.81 -38.37
C VAL A 460 -30.51 -23.03 -37.41
N PRO A 461 -31.34 -22.07 -37.88
CA PRO A 461 -32.41 -21.45 -37.10
C PRO A 461 -33.65 -22.36 -37.13
N PRO A 462 -34.55 -22.36 -36.12
CA PRO A 462 -35.71 -21.48 -36.27
C PRO A 462 -36.50 -21.11 -34.98
N THR A 463 -37.49 -20.25 -35.21
CA THR A 463 -38.77 -20.08 -34.49
C THR A 463 -38.81 -19.27 -33.21
N THR A 464 -39.41 -18.09 -33.35
CA THR A 464 -40.24 -17.38 -32.37
C THR A 464 -41.29 -18.32 -31.76
N PRO A 465 -41.48 -18.27 -30.42
CA PRO A 465 -42.79 -18.51 -29.83
C PRO A 465 -43.29 -17.27 -29.09
N ALA A 466 -44.61 -17.12 -29.14
CA ALA A 466 -45.42 -16.08 -28.51
C ALA A 466 -45.09 -15.85 -27.03
N GLY A 467 -45.17 -14.58 -26.60
CA GLY A 467 -44.96 -14.17 -25.23
C GLY A 467 -46.00 -14.73 -24.25
N PRO A 468 -45.59 -15.01 -23.00
CA PRO A 468 -46.51 -15.22 -21.89
C PRO A 468 -46.26 -14.14 -20.78
N PRO A 469 -47.07 -14.10 -19.72
CA PRO A 469 -47.78 -12.92 -19.23
C PRO A 469 -46.95 -12.04 -18.27
N VAL A 470 -47.51 -10.85 -18.01
CA VAL A 470 -47.07 -9.88 -16.98
C VAL A 470 -46.69 -10.59 -15.68
N SER A 471 -45.40 -10.59 -15.36
CA SER A 471 -44.85 -10.91 -14.04
C SER A 471 -44.42 -9.63 -13.34
N GLU A 472 -44.59 -9.57 -12.02
CA GLU A 472 -44.22 -8.47 -11.14
C GLU A 472 -42.80 -7.94 -11.43
N ASN A 473 -42.73 -6.76 -12.06
CA ASN A 473 -41.48 -6.05 -12.31
C ASN A 473 -41.03 -5.34 -11.02
N THR A 474 -40.32 -6.05 -10.15
CA THR A 474 -39.26 -5.40 -9.37
C THR A 474 -38.05 -5.26 -10.30
N LEU A 475 -37.63 -4.02 -10.52
CA LEU A 475 -36.52 -3.63 -11.39
C LEU A 475 -35.24 -4.37 -10.98
N SER A 476 -34.92 -5.46 -11.65
CA SER A 476 -33.57 -6.02 -11.67
C SER A 476 -32.84 -5.42 -12.87
N ASP A 477 -31.75 -4.71 -12.59
CA ASP A 477 -30.63 -4.38 -13.48
C ASP A 477 -31.05 -3.95 -14.91
N LEU A 478 -31.26 -2.64 -15.08
CA LEU A 478 -31.57 -2.02 -16.36
C LEU A 478 -30.37 -1.93 -17.33
N THR A 479 -29.15 -2.30 -16.92
CA THR A 479 -27.98 -2.35 -17.83
C THR A 479 -27.63 -3.77 -18.28
N LYS A 480 -28.15 -4.81 -17.59
CA LYS A 480 -27.93 -6.25 -17.90
C LYS A 480 -26.46 -6.59 -18.13
N ASP A 481 -25.52 -5.87 -17.52
CA ASP A 481 -24.09 -6.13 -17.67
C ASP A 481 -23.43 -6.68 -16.39
N GLY A 482 -24.20 -6.90 -15.32
CA GLY A 482 -23.74 -7.61 -14.11
C GLY A 482 -22.53 -6.96 -13.44
N LYS A 483 -22.45 -5.63 -13.54
CA LYS A 483 -21.50 -4.79 -12.81
C LYS A 483 -22.31 -4.05 -11.75
N ILE A 484 -21.84 -4.03 -10.51
CA ILE A 484 -22.35 -3.06 -9.53
C ILE A 484 -22.06 -1.68 -10.13
N ASP A 485 -23.11 -1.02 -10.58
CA ASP A 485 -23.02 0.27 -11.24
C ASP A 485 -22.62 1.30 -10.18
N ILE A 486 -21.91 2.36 -10.57
CA ILE A 486 -21.77 3.58 -9.77
C ILE A 486 -23.16 3.99 -9.25
N GLN A 487 -24.23 3.73 -9.98
CA GLN A 487 -25.60 3.93 -9.54
C GLN A 487 -25.98 3.15 -8.26
N ASP A 488 -25.53 1.91 -8.06
CA ASP A 488 -25.76 1.14 -6.82
C ASP A 488 -24.92 1.65 -5.65
N ILE A 489 -23.68 2.05 -5.92
CA ILE A 489 -22.81 2.67 -4.91
C ILE A 489 -23.38 4.03 -4.50
N LEU A 490 -23.85 4.82 -5.45
CA LEU A 490 -24.46 6.12 -5.23
C LEU A 490 -25.84 5.99 -4.58
N LEU A 491 -26.63 4.97 -4.92
CA LEU A 491 -27.89 4.65 -4.26
C LEU A 491 -27.65 4.18 -2.82
N ALA A 492 -26.67 3.30 -2.57
CA ALA A 492 -26.27 2.89 -1.23
C ALA A 492 -25.73 4.05 -0.39
N LEU A 493 -24.95 4.96 -1.01
CA LEU A 493 -24.48 6.20 -0.39
C LEU A 493 -25.64 7.14 -0.05
N GLN A 494 -26.63 7.26 -0.94
CA GLN A 494 -27.82 8.08 -0.74
C GLN A 494 -28.72 7.50 0.38
N GLU A 495 -28.95 6.18 0.38
CA GLU A 495 -29.65 5.49 1.47
C GLU A 495 -28.91 5.65 2.81
N HIS A 496 -27.58 5.57 2.81
CA HIS A 496 -26.77 5.81 4.00
C HIS A 496 -26.94 7.25 4.49
N GLN A 497 -26.91 8.26 3.61
CA GLN A 497 -27.17 9.66 3.98
C GLN A 497 -28.59 9.88 4.53
N GLU A 498 -29.60 9.24 3.95
CA GLU A 498 -30.97 9.30 4.46
C GLU A 498 -31.09 8.66 5.85
N LYS A 499 -30.42 7.53 6.09
CA LYS A 499 -30.36 6.89 7.41
C LYS A 499 -29.67 7.78 8.45
N GLN A 500 -28.59 8.48 8.09
CA GLN A 500 -27.92 9.42 8.99
C GLN A 500 -28.80 10.64 9.31
N LYS A 501 -29.48 11.21 8.30
CA LYS A 501 -30.44 12.31 8.50
C LYS A 501 -31.62 11.91 9.39
N LYS A 502 -32.10 10.67 9.30
CA LYS A 502 -33.15 10.13 10.19
C LYS A 502 -32.64 9.98 11.63
N LYS A 503 -31.43 9.47 11.82
CA LYS A 503 -30.77 9.39 13.14
C LYS A 503 -30.56 10.77 13.78
N GLU A 504 -30.17 11.78 13.02
CA GLU A 504 -30.02 13.15 13.51
C GLU A 504 -31.36 13.83 13.85
N LYS A 505 -32.46 13.40 13.21
CA LYS A 505 -33.82 13.86 13.50
C LYS A 505 -34.53 13.08 14.61
N GLY A 506 -33.92 12.02 15.14
CA GLY A 506 -34.51 11.19 16.20
C GLY A 506 -35.71 10.34 15.73
N GLU A 507 -35.77 10.02 14.43
CA GLU A 507 -36.78 9.13 13.81
C GLU A 507 -36.29 7.70 13.63
#